data_AF-A0A930MHP7-F1
#
_entry.id   AF-A0A930MHP7-F1
#
_cell.length_a   1.000
_cell.length_b   1.000
_cell.length_c   1.000
_cell.angle_alpha   90.00
_cell.angle_beta   90.00
_cell.angle_gamma   90.00
#
_symmetry.space_group_name_H-M   'P 1'
#
loop_
_entity.id
_entity.type
_entity.pdbx_description
1 polymer ?
#
loop_
_entity_poly.entity_id
_entity_poly.type
_entity_poly.pdbx_seq_one_letter_code
_entity_poly.pdbx_strand_id
1 'polypeptide(L)' 'MQQIAPLAQLIEQLRALPGIGAKTATRLAYHILDMDMERARRLAAAITGAKEK' A
#
# COMPACT_ATOMS: atom_id res chain seq x y z
N MET A 1 -8.64 -17.31 -13.20
CA MET A 1 -8.19 -15.92 -13.05
C MET A 1 -7.75 -15.74 -11.61
N GLN A 2 -6.44 -15.72 -11.33
CA GLN A 2 -5.94 -15.75 -9.96
C GLN A 2 -6.46 -14.54 -9.20
N GLN A 3 -7.24 -14.82 -8.15
CA GLN A 3 -7.64 -13.88 -7.13
C GLN A 3 -6.35 -13.39 -6.44
N ILE A 4 -5.81 -12.25 -6.90
CA ILE A 4 -4.64 -11.65 -6.25
C ILE A 4 -5.10 -11.29 -4.84
N ALA A 5 -4.51 -11.92 -3.82
CA ALA A 5 -4.82 -11.61 -2.43
C ALA A 5 -4.63 -10.09 -2.19
N PRO A 6 -5.51 -9.42 -1.41
CA PRO A 6 -5.43 -7.97 -1.20
C PRO A 6 -4.04 -7.45 -0.81
N LEU A 7 -3.29 -8.27 -0.07
CA LEU A 7 -1.90 -7.99 0.30
C LEU A 7 -0.94 -7.98 -0.92
N ALA A 8 -1.08 -8.94 -1.84
CA ALA A 8 -0.23 -8.99 -3.03
C ALA A 8 -0.49 -7.80 -3.96
N GLN A 9 -1.74 -7.34 -4.06
CA GLN A 9 -2.07 -6.11 -4.77
C GLN A 9 -1.42 -4.89 -4.10
N LEU A 10 -1.48 -4.79 -2.77
CA LEU A 10 -0.84 -3.71 -2.02
C LEU A 10 0.68 -3.70 -2.22
N ILE A 11 1.33 -4.87 -2.16
CA ILE A 11 2.77 -5.01 -2.42
C ILE A 11 3.12 -4.50 -3.82
N GLU A 12 2.35 -4.88 -4.84
CA GLU A 12 2.62 -4.47 -6.22
C GLU A 12 2.48 -2.95 -6.40
N GLN A 13 1.44 -2.34 -5.82
CA GLN A 13 1.26 -0.88 -5.86
C GLN A 13 2.40 -0.14 -5.15
N LEU A 14 2.87 -0.66 -4.01
CA LEU A 14 4.00 -0.07 -3.28
C LEU A 14 5.31 -0.22 -4.05
N ARG A 15 5.51 -1.35 -4.74
CA ARG A 15 6.71 -1.61 -5.56
C ARG A 15 6.79 -0.73 -6.80
N ALA A 16 5.66 -0.26 -7.33
CA ALA A 16 5.63 0.65 -8.46
C ALA A 16 6.16 2.05 -8.13
N LEU A 17 6.34 2.39 -6.85
CA LEU A 17 6.84 3.69 -6.41
C LEU A 17 8.37 3.79 -6.59
N PRO A 18 8.90 4.95 -7.02
CA PRO A 18 10.33 5.14 -7.21
C PRO A 18 11.09 4.94 -5.89
N GLY A 19 12.13 4.11 -5.91
CA GLY A 19 12.96 3.81 -4.74
C GLY A 19 12.41 2.71 -3.81
N ILE A 20 11.26 2.10 -4.12
CA ILE A 20 10.71 0.99 -3.34
C ILE A 20 10.88 -0.33 -4.09
N GLY A 21 11.86 -1.13 -3.67
CA GLY A 21 12.06 -2.50 -4.18
C GLY A 21 11.13 -3.52 -3.52
N ALA A 22 11.10 -4.75 -4.06
CA ALA A 22 10.20 -5.83 -3.60
C ALA A 22 10.26 -6.10 -2.09
N LYS A 23 11.46 -6.18 -1.49
CA LYS A 23 11.64 -6.41 -0.05
C LYS A 23 11.05 -5.26 0.79
N THR A 24 11.24 -4.03 0.35
CA THR A 24 10.71 -2.84 1.03
C THR A 24 9.19 -2.75 0.88
N ALA A 25 8.66 -3.02 -0.33
CA ALA A 25 7.22 -3.07 -0.59
C ALA A 25 6.52 -4.10 0.30
N THR A 26 7.06 -5.32 0.40
CA THR A 26 6.55 -6.37 1.30
C THR A 26 6.54 -5.90 2.75
N ARG A 27 7.64 -5.32 3.25
CA ARG A 27 7.72 -4.83 4.64
C ARG A 27 6.67 -3.73 4.91
N LEU A 28 6.50 -2.80 3.98
CA LEU A 28 5.50 -1.73 4.10
C LEU A 28 4.07 -2.27 4.05
N ALA A 29 3.79 -3.25 3.18
CA ALA A 29 2.47 -3.84 3.06
C ALA A 29 2.05 -4.57 4.34
N TYR A 30 2.96 -5.34 4.96
CA TYR A 30 2.70 -5.95 6.27
C TYR A 30 2.56 -4.91 7.37
N HIS A 31 3.38 -3.86 7.35
CA HIS A 31 3.21 -2.77 8.32
C HIS A 31 1.82 -2.11 8.23
N ILE A 32 1.30 -1.90 7.02
CA ILE A 32 -0.07 -1.38 6.80
C ILE A 32 -1.13 -2.39 7.25
N LEU A 33 -0.91 -3.69 7.05
CA LEU A 33 -1.81 -4.74 7.53
C LEU A 33 -1.95 -4.74 9.06
N ASP A 34 -0.86 -4.43 9.76
CA ASP A 34 -0.83 -4.32 11.22
C ASP A 34 -1.35 -2.96 11.74
N MET A 35 -1.65 -1.99 10.87
CA MET A 35 -2.23 -0.71 11.28
C MET A 35 -3.69 -0.87 11.71
N ASP A 36 -4.12 0.00 12.63
CA ASP A 36 -5.54 0.21 12.83
C ASP A 36 -6.22 0.75 11.55
N MET A 37 -7.50 0.45 11.41
CA MET A 37 -8.30 0.82 10.23
C MET A 37 -8.32 2.34 9.98
N GLU A 38 -8.30 3.13 11.05
CA GLU A 38 -8.34 4.60 10.97
C GLU A 38 -7.04 5.18 10.39
N ARG A 39 -5.88 4.64 10.77
CA ARG A 39 -4.58 4.99 10.17
C ARG A 39 -4.52 4.59 8.71
N ALA A 40 -4.96 3.38 8.37
CA ALA A 40 -4.99 2.92 6.98
C ALA A 40 -5.86 3.84 6.10
N ARG A 41 -7.05 4.23 6.59
CA ARG A 41 -7.94 5.17 5.91
C ARG A 41 -7.31 6.55 5.73
N ARG A 42 -6.69 7.10 6.78
CA ARG A 42 -6.01 8.40 6.69
C ARG A 42 -4.86 8.38 5.68
N LEU A 43 -4.08 7.31 5.64
CA LEU A 43 -3.01 7.15 4.64
C LEU A 43 -3.57 7.12 3.22
N ALA A 44 -4.62 6.32 2.98
CA ALA A 44 -5.26 6.25 1.67
C ALA A 44 -5.82 7.62 1.24
N ALA A 45 -6.50 8.33 2.14
CA ALA A 45 -7.05 9.66 1.89
C ALA A 45 -5.96 10.71 1.62
N ALA A 46 -4.79 10.61 2.28
CA ALA A 46 -3.67 11.50 2.00
C ALA A 46 -3.11 11.28 0.59
N ILE A 47 -3.02 10.02 0.13
CA ILE A 47 -2.58 9.69 -1.23
C ILE A 47 -3.55 10.24 -2.27
N THR A 48 -4.85 9.96 -2.14
CA THR A 48 -5.85 10.43 -3.12
C THR A 48 -6.00 11.94 -3.08
N GLY A 49 -6.07 12.54 -1.89
CA GLY A 49 -6.21 13.98 -1.73
C GLY A 49 -5.00 14.78 -2.23
N ALA A 50 -3.81 14.19 -2.25
CA ALA A 50 -2.65 14.80 -2.90
C ALA A 50 -2.71 14.72 -4.44
N LYS A 51 -3.39 13.71 -5.00
CA LYS A 51 -3.56 13.55 -6.45
C LYS A 51 -4.68 14.43 -7.03
N GLU A 52 -5.67 14.77 -6.21
CA GLU A 52 -6.82 15.61 -6.58
C GLU A 52 -6.50 17.13 -6.54
N LYS A 53 -5.32 17.52 -6.06
CA LYS A 53 -4.82 18.91 -6.07
C LYS A 53 -3.76 19.10 -7.15
#